data_AF-A0A840CZ62-F1
#
_entry.id   AF-A0A840CZ62-F1
#
_cell.length_a   1.000
_cell.length_b   1.000
_cell.length_c   1.000
_cell.angle_alpha   90.00
_cell.angle_beta   90.00
_cell.angle_gamma   90.00
#
_symmetry.space_group_name_H-M   'P 1'
#
loop_
_entity.id
_entity.type
_entity.pdbx_description
1 polymer ?
#
loop_
_entity_poly.entity_id
_entity_poly.type
_entity_poly.pdbx_seq_one_letter_code
_entity_poly.pdbx_strand_id
1 'polypeptide(L)'
;MKKKKVERHNFNKGIALHLVCSTDQLRVVMQCIYFKDGYAYASNGHVLIKANMSEISSFSDAEISNLDGKFLHGDSFKEIVKCDVAKISDDGFICSNSHSETLYKFVMHEKYPNADKIFADHKNNALNKICVNPLLLYLLQKAVNSSTVILEFDQDYLAVLVRFVNQESGGYMKSIGLLMPLLDPGD
;
A
#
# COMPACT_ATOMS: atom_id res chain seq x y z
N MET A 1 20.15 24.81 -22.84
CA MET A 1 18.72 24.89 -22.46
C MET A 1 18.54 24.23 -21.10
N LYS A 2 18.13 24.97 -20.06
CA LYS A 2 17.79 24.37 -18.75
C LYS A 2 16.49 23.59 -18.93
N LYS A 3 16.51 22.26 -18.73
CA LYS A 3 15.27 21.46 -18.70
C LYS A 3 14.36 22.06 -17.63
N LYS A 4 13.17 22.52 -18.02
CA LYS A 4 12.13 22.96 -17.09
C LYS A 4 11.81 21.75 -16.22
N LYS A 5 12.16 21.80 -14.93
CA LYS A 5 11.89 20.69 -13.99
C LYS A 5 10.37 20.62 -13.85
N VAL A 6 9.75 19.61 -14.46
CA VAL A 6 8.33 19.33 -14.25
C VAL A 6 8.19 18.95 -12.78
N GLU A 7 7.39 19.70 -12.05
CA GLU A 7 7.00 19.34 -10.70
C GLU A 7 6.21 18.04 -10.78
N ARG A 8 6.68 17.02 -10.08
CA ARG A 8 6.05 15.70 -10.16
C ARG A 8 4.77 15.73 -9.34
N HIS A 9 3.69 15.25 -9.94
CA HIS A 9 2.39 15.12 -9.29
C HIS A 9 1.88 13.68 -9.45
N ASN A 10 2.27 12.80 -8.54
CA ASN A 10 1.89 11.39 -8.54
C ASN A 10 2.15 10.75 -7.16
N PHE A 11 2.20 9.42 -7.11
CA PHE A 11 2.70 8.71 -5.94
C PHE A 11 4.18 9.03 -5.67
N ASN A 12 4.54 9.18 -4.39
CA ASN A 12 5.87 9.56 -3.94
C ASN A 12 6.93 8.52 -4.34
N LYS A 13 8.16 8.98 -4.63
CA LYS A 13 9.17 8.27 -5.45
C LYS A 13 9.76 6.95 -4.90
N GLY A 14 9.35 6.48 -3.73
CA GLY A 14 9.79 5.19 -3.19
C GLY A 14 8.65 4.18 -3.05
N ILE A 15 7.42 4.58 -3.31
CA ILE A 15 6.23 3.79 -3.00
C ILE A 15 6.08 2.65 -4.01
N ALA A 16 5.90 1.44 -3.50
CA ALA A 16 5.87 0.21 -4.29
C ALA A 16 4.75 -0.74 -3.84
N LEU A 17 3.53 -0.22 -3.62
CA LEU A 17 2.37 -1.00 -3.15
C LEU A 17 2.05 -2.22 -4.03
N HIS A 18 2.37 -2.16 -5.33
CA HIS A 18 2.21 -3.28 -6.26
C HIS A 18 2.96 -4.56 -5.81
N LEU A 19 4.03 -4.43 -5.02
CA LEU A 19 4.78 -5.57 -4.47
C LEU A 19 4.00 -6.36 -3.40
N VAL A 20 2.97 -5.74 -2.82
CA VAL A 20 2.11 -6.34 -1.80
C VAL A 20 0.87 -6.98 -2.43
N CYS A 21 0.60 -6.72 -3.71
CA CYS A 21 -0.53 -7.31 -4.42
C CYS A 21 -0.29 -8.81 -4.68
N SER A 22 -1.36 -9.59 -4.68
CA SER A 22 -1.32 -11.01 -5.07
C SER A 22 -1.00 -11.17 -6.55
N THR A 23 -0.44 -12.32 -6.92
CA THR A 23 -0.35 -12.80 -8.32
C THR A 23 -1.31 -13.97 -8.59
N ASP A 24 -2.05 -14.40 -7.57
CA ASP A 24 -2.99 -15.52 -7.62
C ASP A 24 -4.21 -15.17 -8.48
N GLN A 25 -4.41 -15.94 -9.55
CA GLN A 25 -5.52 -15.78 -10.50
C GLN A 25 -6.88 -16.17 -9.90
N LEU A 26 -6.91 -16.87 -8.77
CA LEU A 26 -8.15 -17.18 -8.05
C LEU A 26 -8.61 -16.04 -7.13
N ARG A 27 -7.72 -15.09 -6.82
CA ARG A 27 -7.97 -13.96 -5.90
C ARG A 27 -7.73 -12.63 -6.61
N VAL A 28 -8.35 -12.46 -7.77
CA VAL A 28 -8.15 -11.29 -8.67
C VAL A 28 -8.30 -9.93 -7.98
N VAL A 29 -9.20 -9.80 -7.01
CA VAL A 29 -9.38 -8.55 -6.26
C VAL A 29 -8.14 -8.15 -5.45
N MET A 30 -7.34 -9.12 -5.01
CA MET A 30 -6.09 -8.91 -4.28
C MET A 30 -4.91 -8.60 -5.21
N GLN A 31 -5.10 -8.69 -6.53
CA GLN A 31 -4.15 -8.17 -7.51
C GLN A 31 -4.26 -6.64 -7.65
N CYS A 32 -5.26 -6.03 -7.00
CA CYS A 32 -5.55 -4.62 -7.06
C CYS A 32 -5.19 -3.88 -5.78
N ILE A 33 -4.93 -2.59 -5.94
CA ILE A 33 -4.93 -1.59 -4.88
C ILE A 33 -6.34 -1.03 -4.80
N TYR A 34 -6.93 -1.08 -3.60
CA TYR A 34 -8.26 -0.57 -3.32
C TYR A 34 -8.16 0.77 -2.57
N PHE A 35 -8.88 1.78 -3.02
CA PHE A 35 -8.89 3.10 -2.40
C PHE A 35 -10.16 3.32 -1.61
N LYS A 36 -10.01 3.76 -0.35
CA LYS A 36 -11.13 4.00 0.56
C LYS A 36 -10.72 4.92 1.71
N ASP A 37 -11.55 5.93 1.97
CA ASP A 37 -11.46 6.85 3.11
C ASP A 37 -10.07 7.52 3.23
N GLY A 38 -9.47 7.88 2.09
CA GLY A 38 -8.14 8.48 2.05
C GLY A 38 -6.97 7.51 2.25
N TYR A 39 -7.22 6.21 2.17
CA TYR A 39 -6.19 5.16 2.24
C TYR A 39 -6.18 4.30 0.98
N ALA A 40 -4.99 3.79 0.65
CA ALA A 40 -4.77 2.74 -0.33
C ALA A 40 -4.49 1.41 0.38
N TYR A 41 -5.22 0.37 0.00
CA TYR A 41 -5.12 -0.98 0.56
C TYR A 41 -4.54 -1.93 -0.48
N ALA A 42 -3.54 -2.72 -0.08
CA ALA A 42 -2.97 -3.78 -0.92
C ALA A 42 -2.66 -5.01 -0.07
N SER A 43 -2.85 -6.22 -0.61
CA SER A 43 -2.62 -7.46 0.12
C SER A 43 -2.37 -8.64 -0.82
N ASN A 44 -1.57 -9.60 -0.37
CA ASN A 44 -1.38 -10.90 -1.02
C ASN A 44 -1.93 -12.07 -0.18
N GLY A 45 -2.62 -11.76 0.92
CA GLY A 45 -3.20 -12.74 1.85
C GLY A 45 -2.29 -13.12 3.01
N HIS A 46 -0.99 -12.87 2.90
CA HIS A 46 -0.03 -13.05 4.00
C HIS A 46 0.45 -11.73 4.59
N VAL A 47 0.42 -10.67 3.79
CA VAL A 47 0.62 -9.29 4.25
C VAL A 47 -0.51 -8.41 3.76
N LEU A 48 -0.77 -7.34 4.50
CA LEU A 48 -1.70 -6.30 4.11
C LEU A 48 -1.10 -4.95 4.48
N ILE A 49 -1.31 -3.95 3.64
CA ILE A 49 -0.93 -2.57 3.94
C ILE A 49 -2.14 -1.65 3.79
N LYS A 50 -2.28 -0.73 4.74
CA LYS A 50 -3.20 0.42 4.71
C LYS A 50 -2.32 1.66 4.67
N ALA A 51 -2.09 2.18 3.47
CA ALA A 51 -1.20 3.30 3.23
C ALA A 51 -2.00 4.61 3.15
N ASN A 52 -1.61 5.62 3.91
CA ASN A 52 -2.30 6.90 3.92
C ASN A 52 -1.93 7.71 2.66
N MET A 53 -2.93 8.12 1.87
CA MET A 53 -2.71 8.75 0.57
C MET A 53 -1.90 10.06 0.66
N SER A 54 -2.05 10.83 1.73
CA SER A 54 -1.29 12.07 1.94
C SER A 54 0.20 11.84 2.22
N GLU A 55 0.58 10.62 2.67
CA GLU A 55 1.97 10.24 2.90
C GLU A 55 2.62 9.65 1.66
N ILE A 56 1.82 8.98 0.82
CA ILE A 56 2.32 8.21 -0.33
C ILE A 56 2.11 8.90 -1.68
N SER A 57 1.53 10.09 -1.71
CA SER A 57 1.29 10.85 -2.95
C SER A 57 1.34 12.36 -2.74
N SER A 58 1.37 13.10 -3.84
CA SER A 58 1.25 14.55 -3.86
C SER A 58 -0.17 15.04 -4.15
N PHE A 59 -1.16 14.14 -4.19
CA PHE A 59 -2.55 14.49 -4.49
C PHE A 59 -3.18 15.31 -3.37
N SER A 60 -4.03 16.25 -3.73
CA SER A 60 -4.87 17.00 -2.80
C SER A 60 -5.98 16.12 -2.20
N ASP A 61 -6.56 16.52 -1.07
CA ASP A 61 -7.67 15.79 -0.44
C ASP A 61 -8.87 15.63 -1.38
N ALA A 62 -9.15 16.65 -2.21
CA ALA A 62 -10.21 16.60 -3.21
C ALA A 62 -9.91 15.53 -4.29
N GLU A 63 -8.68 15.47 -4.78
CA GLU A 63 -8.25 14.43 -5.71
C GLU A 63 -8.32 13.03 -5.09
N ILE A 64 -7.89 12.89 -3.83
CA ILE A 64 -7.93 11.63 -3.09
C ILE A 64 -9.37 11.13 -2.94
N SER A 65 -10.32 12.02 -2.63
CA SER A 65 -11.74 11.64 -2.48
C SER A 65 -12.36 11.06 -3.76
N ASN A 66 -11.86 11.45 -4.94
CA ASN A 66 -12.32 10.89 -6.21
C ASN A 66 -11.91 9.42 -6.44
N LEU A 67 -11.02 8.88 -5.60
CA LEU A 67 -10.59 7.49 -5.66
C LEU A 67 -11.46 6.55 -4.82
N ASP A 68 -12.30 7.07 -3.93
CA ASP A 68 -13.04 6.22 -3.00
C ASP A 68 -13.90 5.17 -3.73
N GLY A 69 -13.72 3.92 -3.31
CA GLY A 69 -14.40 2.77 -3.92
C GLY A 69 -13.75 2.24 -5.20
N LYS A 70 -12.70 2.88 -5.73
CA LYS A 70 -12.03 2.46 -6.96
C LYS A 70 -10.98 1.38 -6.71
N PHE A 71 -10.77 0.54 -7.72
CA PHE A 71 -9.75 -0.50 -7.75
C PHE A 71 -8.79 -0.24 -8.91
N LEU A 72 -7.49 -0.32 -8.64
CA LEU A 72 -6.44 -0.17 -9.65
C LEU A 72 -5.55 -1.40 -9.62
N HIS A 73 -5.32 -2.03 -10.76
CA HIS A 73 -4.44 -3.20 -10.83
C HIS A 73 -3.01 -2.85 -10.39
N GLY A 74 -2.34 -3.75 -9.67
CA GLY A 74 -0.98 -3.55 -9.17
C GLY A 74 0.02 -3.23 -10.29
N ASP A 75 -0.09 -3.89 -11.44
CA ASP A 75 0.76 -3.58 -12.61
C ASP A 75 0.51 -2.18 -13.16
N SER A 76 -0.75 -1.71 -13.16
CA SER A 76 -1.04 -0.33 -13.54
C SER A 76 -0.39 0.66 -12.57
N PHE A 77 -0.50 0.41 -11.26
CA PHE A 77 0.17 1.21 -10.25
C PHE A 77 1.69 1.24 -10.45
N LYS A 78 2.30 0.08 -10.75
CA LYS A 78 3.74 -0.04 -11.03
C LYS A 78 4.19 0.85 -12.19
N GLU A 79 3.33 1.09 -13.18
CA GLU A 79 3.64 2.02 -14.26
C GLU A 79 3.33 3.48 -13.89
N ILE A 80 2.24 3.75 -13.17
CA ILE A 80 1.86 5.10 -12.72
C ILE A 80 2.93 5.72 -11.82
N VAL A 81 3.58 4.96 -10.92
CA VAL A 81 4.65 5.50 -10.05
C VAL A 81 5.87 6.03 -10.84
N LYS A 82 6.04 5.59 -12.09
CA LYS A 82 7.14 6.00 -12.97
C LYS A 82 6.84 7.30 -13.71
N CYS A 83 5.58 7.71 -13.83
CA CYS A 83 5.23 8.90 -14.61
C CYS A 83 5.64 10.19 -13.91
N ASP A 84 5.65 11.31 -14.64
CA ASP A 84 5.91 12.62 -14.05
C ASP A 84 4.64 13.19 -13.41
N VAL A 85 3.52 13.11 -14.12
CA VAL A 85 2.22 13.62 -13.68
C VAL A 85 1.15 12.56 -13.91
N ALA A 86 0.38 12.26 -12.86
CA ALA A 86 -0.82 11.44 -12.92
C ALA A 86 -2.03 12.32 -12.60
N LYS A 87 -3.06 12.28 -13.43
CA LYS A 87 -4.36 12.93 -13.18
C LYS A 87 -5.41 11.87 -12.92
N ILE A 88 -6.28 12.13 -11.95
CA ILE A 88 -7.39 11.25 -11.62
C ILE A 88 -8.58 11.63 -12.50
N SER A 89 -9.16 10.64 -13.17
CA SER A 89 -10.38 10.74 -13.97
C SER A 89 -11.38 9.69 -13.51
N ASP A 90 -12.63 9.76 -13.96
CA ASP A 90 -13.67 8.79 -13.59
C ASP A 90 -13.31 7.34 -13.98
N ASP A 91 -12.61 7.20 -15.10
CA ASP A 91 -12.22 5.92 -15.71
C ASP A 91 -10.88 5.37 -15.18
N GLY A 92 -10.03 6.19 -14.57
CA GLY A 92 -8.70 5.77 -14.17
C GLY A 92 -7.68 6.90 -13.99
N PHE A 93 -6.41 6.53 -13.98
CA PHE A 93 -5.30 7.49 -13.94
C PHE A 93 -4.80 7.79 -15.35
N ILE A 94 -4.79 9.08 -15.69
CA ILE A 94 -4.18 9.59 -16.91
C ILE A 94 -2.74 9.98 -16.57
N CYS A 95 -1.79 9.17 -17.05
CA CYS A 95 -0.36 9.40 -16.84
C CYS A 95 0.25 10.13 -18.02
N SER A 96 0.81 11.30 -17.78
CA SER A 96 1.54 12.09 -18.77
C SER A 96 3.05 11.96 -18.53
N ASN A 97 3.76 11.54 -19.57
CA ASN A 97 5.22 11.60 -19.68
C ASN A 97 5.60 12.63 -20.76
N SER A 98 6.89 12.95 -20.88
CA SER A 98 7.39 13.96 -21.83
C SER A 98 6.96 13.77 -23.31
N HIS A 99 6.50 12.57 -23.69
CA HIS A 99 6.18 12.21 -25.08
C HIS A 99 4.84 11.52 -25.28
N SER A 100 4.14 11.11 -24.22
CA SER A 100 2.93 10.31 -24.33
C SER A 100 2.01 10.49 -23.13
N GLU A 101 0.74 10.19 -23.36
CA GLU A 101 -0.30 10.09 -22.34
C GLU A 101 -0.87 8.68 -22.39
N THR A 102 -1.11 8.07 -21.23
CA THR A 102 -1.64 6.71 -21.12
C THR A 102 -2.67 6.66 -20.02
N LEU A 103 -3.86 6.13 -20.34
CA LEU A 103 -4.92 5.88 -19.38
C LEU A 103 -4.76 4.48 -18.77
N TYR A 104 -4.55 4.44 -17.47
CA TYR A 104 -4.60 3.23 -16.66
C TYR A 104 -5.97 3.13 -16.01
N LYS A 105 -6.82 2.27 -16.57
CA LYS A 105 -8.22 2.17 -16.17
C LYS A 105 -8.38 1.56 -14.78
N PHE A 106 -9.38 2.04 -14.06
CA PHE A 106 -9.91 1.32 -12.91
C PHE A 106 -10.56 0.01 -13.35
N VAL A 107 -10.54 -0.97 -12.45
CA VAL A 107 -11.20 -2.26 -12.65
C VAL A 107 -12.42 -2.38 -11.76
N MET A 108 -13.39 -3.16 -12.22
CA MET A 108 -14.63 -3.39 -11.47
C MET A 108 -14.49 -4.62 -10.59
N HIS A 109 -14.63 -4.43 -9.28
CA HIS A 109 -14.78 -5.50 -8.29
C HIS A 109 -15.88 -5.11 -7.31
N GLU A 110 -16.63 -6.10 -6.81
CA GLU A 110 -17.76 -5.85 -5.90
C GLU A 110 -17.29 -5.53 -4.47
N LYS A 111 -16.23 -6.20 -4.00
CA LYS A 111 -15.81 -6.11 -2.60
C LYS A 111 -14.34 -6.43 -2.40
N TYR A 112 -13.63 -5.54 -1.70
CA TYR A 112 -12.32 -5.84 -1.13
C TYR A 112 -12.50 -6.49 0.26
N PRO A 113 -11.61 -7.42 0.68
CA PRO A 113 -11.64 -7.95 2.05
C PRO A 113 -11.68 -6.84 3.11
N ASN A 114 -12.47 -7.03 4.17
CA ASN A 114 -12.63 -6.02 5.22
C ASN A 114 -11.38 -5.99 6.12
N ALA A 115 -10.38 -5.21 5.70
CA ALA A 115 -9.12 -5.04 6.41
C ALA A 115 -9.23 -4.19 7.67
N ASP A 116 -10.14 -3.20 7.69
CA ASP A 116 -10.27 -2.23 8.79
C ASP A 116 -10.61 -2.94 10.12
N LYS A 117 -11.42 -4.00 10.08
CA LYS A 117 -11.76 -4.78 11.26
C LYS A 117 -10.52 -5.43 11.89
N ILE A 118 -9.59 -5.93 11.08
CA ILE A 118 -8.38 -6.61 11.57
C ILE A 118 -7.48 -5.62 12.33
N PHE A 119 -7.37 -4.38 11.84
CA PHE A 119 -6.64 -3.32 12.53
C PHE A 119 -7.30 -2.88 13.83
N ALA A 120 -8.64 -2.80 13.86
CA ALA A 120 -9.39 -2.35 15.03
C ALA A 120 -9.36 -3.39 16.17
N ASP A 121 -9.38 -4.67 15.82
CA ASP A 121 -9.43 -5.77 16.81
C ASP A 121 -8.05 -6.13 17.38
N HIS A 122 -6.96 -5.59 16.82
CA HIS A 122 -5.58 -5.89 17.25
C HIS A 122 -5.30 -5.43 18.68
N LYS A 123 -4.71 -6.30 19.49
CA LYS A 123 -4.25 -6.00 20.85
C LYS A 123 -2.74 -6.07 20.93
N ASN A 124 -2.14 -5.16 21.69
CA ASN A 124 -0.70 -5.21 21.96
C ASN A 124 -0.44 -6.01 23.25
N ASN A 125 0.04 -7.23 23.07
CA ASN A 125 0.36 -8.18 24.13
C ASN A 125 1.84 -8.54 24.11
N ALA A 126 2.38 -8.94 25.26
CA ALA A 126 3.74 -9.47 25.33
C ALA A 126 3.78 -10.89 24.76
N LEU A 127 4.65 -11.13 23.78
CA LEU A 127 4.99 -12.47 23.26
C LEU A 127 6.49 -12.72 23.38
N ASN A 128 6.85 -13.96 23.70
CA ASN A 128 8.25 -14.37 23.84
C ASN A 128 8.91 -14.73 22.50
N LYS A 129 8.14 -15.31 21.58
CA LYS A 129 8.61 -15.75 20.26
C LYS A 129 7.47 -15.65 19.25
N ILE A 130 7.83 -15.46 17.98
CA ILE A 130 6.91 -15.54 16.84
C ILE A 130 7.69 -15.98 15.61
N CYS A 131 7.11 -16.85 14.79
CA CYS A 131 7.73 -17.25 13.53
C CYS A 131 7.22 -16.34 12.40
N VAL A 132 8.13 -15.78 11.61
CA VAL A 132 7.78 -14.86 10.52
C VAL A 132 8.55 -15.22 9.26
N ASN A 133 7.96 -14.95 8.10
CA ASN A 133 8.69 -14.94 6.84
C ASN A 133 9.37 -13.56 6.67
N PRO A 134 10.72 -13.47 6.73
CA PRO A 134 11.42 -12.19 6.66
C PRO A 134 11.23 -11.48 5.31
N LEU A 135 10.97 -12.22 4.22
CA LEU A 135 10.69 -11.62 2.92
C LEU A 135 9.38 -10.83 2.93
N LEU A 136 8.36 -11.31 3.66
CA LEU A 136 7.09 -10.61 3.78
C LEU A 136 7.22 -9.29 4.55
N LEU A 137 8.04 -9.27 5.60
CA LEU A 137 8.35 -8.03 6.32
C LEU A 137 9.09 -7.02 5.43
N TYR A 138 10.05 -7.51 4.63
CA TYR A 138 10.77 -6.69 3.66
C TYR A 138 9.82 -6.08 2.61
N LEU A 139 8.83 -6.84 2.12
CA LEU A 139 7.83 -6.31 1.18
C LEU A 139 7.05 -5.13 1.76
N LEU A 140 6.59 -5.24 3.02
CA LEU A 140 5.87 -4.16 3.71
C LEU A 140 6.75 -2.90 3.84
N GLN A 141 7.98 -3.07 4.30
CA GLN A 141 8.97 -2.01 4.44
C GLN A 141 9.18 -1.25 3.12
N LYS A 142 9.40 -2.01 2.04
CA LYS A 142 9.65 -1.47 0.70
C LYS A 142 8.42 -0.80 0.09
N ALA A 143 7.22 -1.32 0.38
CA ALA A 143 5.97 -0.80 -0.19
C ALA A 143 5.73 0.67 0.17
N VAL A 144 6.15 1.12 1.36
CA VAL A 144 6.01 2.51 1.84
C VAL A 144 7.34 3.25 1.96
N ASN A 145 8.45 2.66 1.50
CA ASN A 145 9.79 3.26 1.56
C ASN A 145 10.20 3.75 2.97
N SER A 146 9.82 3.01 4.03
CA SER A 146 10.27 3.31 5.39
C SER A 146 11.53 2.50 5.70
N SER A 147 12.54 3.03 6.39
CA SER A 147 13.70 2.21 6.80
C SER A 147 13.51 1.45 8.11
N THR A 148 12.49 1.82 8.88
CA THR A 148 12.33 1.39 10.25
C THR A 148 10.88 1.00 10.50
N VAL A 149 10.71 -0.20 11.03
CA VAL A 149 9.41 -0.75 11.39
C VAL A 149 9.37 -1.10 12.87
N ILE A 150 8.20 -0.96 13.47
CA ILE A 150 7.91 -1.43 14.82
C ILE A 150 6.88 -2.54 14.69
N LEU A 151 7.15 -3.66 15.35
CA LEU A 151 6.28 -4.82 15.37
C LEU A 151 5.49 -4.81 16.68
N GLU A 152 4.17 -4.80 16.58
CA GLU A 152 3.25 -4.97 17.70
C GLU A 152 2.62 -6.36 17.60
N PHE A 153 2.73 -7.10 18.69
CA PHE A 153 2.34 -8.49 18.77
C PHE A 153 1.01 -8.63 19.51
N ASP A 154 0.20 -9.60 19.10
CA ASP A 154 -1.01 -9.99 19.83
C ASP A 154 -0.84 -11.43 20.35
N GLN A 155 -1.37 -12.42 19.62
CA GLN A 155 -1.14 -13.84 19.85
C GLN A 155 -0.27 -14.39 18.72
N ASP A 156 0.40 -15.51 18.98
CA ASP A 156 1.34 -16.16 18.05
C ASP A 156 0.71 -16.62 16.72
N TYR A 157 -0.60 -16.86 16.68
CA TYR A 157 -1.36 -17.20 15.48
C TYR A 157 -2.08 -16.00 14.83
N LEU A 158 -2.08 -14.83 15.47
CA LEU A 158 -2.72 -13.61 14.95
C LEU A 158 -1.73 -12.73 14.19
N ALA A 159 -2.24 -11.89 13.30
CA ALA A 159 -1.41 -10.99 12.51
C ALA A 159 -0.60 -10.03 13.41
N VAL A 160 0.68 -9.89 13.09
CA VAL A 160 1.56 -8.86 13.66
C VAL A 160 1.23 -7.52 13.03
N LEU A 161 0.97 -6.51 13.86
CA LEU A 161 0.79 -5.15 13.37
C LEU A 161 2.17 -4.53 13.13
N VAL A 162 2.36 -3.98 11.94
CA VAL A 162 3.59 -3.33 11.51
C VAL A 162 3.35 -1.83 11.43
N ARG A 163 3.98 -1.07 12.31
CA ARG A 163 4.01 0.40 12.24
C ARG A 163 5.25 0.86 11.50
N PHE A 164 5.09 1.85 10.63
CA PHE A 164 6.20 2.46 9.91
C PHE A 164 6.62 3.77 10.59
N VAL A 165 7.92 4.05 10.56
CA VAL A 165 8.46 5.30 11.11
C VAL A 165 8.77 6.26 9.96
N ASN A 166 8.38 7.52 10.13
CA ASN A 166 8.74 8.60 9.25
C ASN A 166 10.19 9.01 9.52
N GLN A 167 11.05 8.94 8.50
CA GLN A 167 12.48 9.19 8.64
C GLN A 167 12.83 10.65 8.95
N GLU A 168 12.00 11.60 8.51
CA GLU A 168 12.26 13.03 8.69
C GLU A 168 11.84 13.49 10.08
N SER A 169 10.68 13.04 10.56
CA SER A 169 10.15 13.44 11.87
C SER A 169 10.52 12.50 13.02
N GLY A 170 10.95 11.27 12.72
CA GLY A 170 11.16 10.21 13.72
C GLY A 170 9.87 9.68 14.35
N GLY A 171 8.70 10.20 13.96
CA GLY A 171 7.39 9.79 14.47
C GLY A 171 6.76 8.64 13.68
N TYR A 172 5.62 8.16 14.14
CA TYR A 172 4.83 7.17 13.41
C TYR A 172 4.25 7.77 12.12
N MET A 173 4.29 6.96 11.06
CA MET A 173 3.43 7.18 9.89
C MET A 173 1.98 6.82 10.24
N LYS A 174 1.04 7.45 9.55
CA LYS A 174 -0.38 7.07 9.53
C LYS A 174 -0.60 5.75 8.79
N SER A 175 0.30 5.44 7.86
CA SER A 175 0.35 4.15 7.17
C SER A 175 0.68 3.02 8.16
N ILE A 176 0.00 1.89 8.03
CA ILE A 176 0.18 0.69 8.87
C ILE A 176 0.09 -0.57 8.02
N GLY A 177 0.72 -1.66 8.47
CA GLY A 177 0.71 -2.95 7.81
C GLY A 177 0.36 -4.10 8.76
N LEU A 178 0.04 -5.25 8.19
CA LEU A 178 -0.17 -6.51 8.89
C LEU A 178 0.72 -7.58 8.26
N LEU A 179 1.31 -8.41 9.10
CA LEU A 179 2.13 -9.55 8.72
C LEU A 179 1.57 -10.81 9.38
N MET A 180 1.15 -11.78 8.58
CA MET A 180 0.73 -13.08 9.10
C MET A 180 1.96 -13.84 9.61
N PRO A 181 1.93 -14.37 10.85
CA PRO A 181 2.95 -15.26 11.33
C PRO A 181 2.88 -16.62 10.62
N LEU A 182 3.95 -17.38 10.78
CA LEU A 182 4.00 -18.80 10.42
C LEU A 182 3.78 -19.63 11.69
N LEU A 183 3.34 -20.87 11.50
CA LEU A 183 3.36 -21.85 12.58
C LEU A 183 4.79 -22.05 13.05
N ASP A 184 4.99 -22.04 14.37
CA ASP A 184 6.28 -22.40 14.96
C ASP A 184 6.52 -23.91 14.75
N PRO A 185 7.60 -24.32 14.07
CA PRO A 185 7.91 -25.73 13.88
C PRO A 185 8.25 -26.48 15.19
N GLY A 186 8.44 -25.76 16.30
CA GLY A 186 8.70 -26.34 17.61
C GLY A 186 7.46 -26.58 18.48
N ASP A 187 6.26 -26.23 18.01
CA ASP A 187 4.98 -26.45 18.71
C ASP A 187 4.24 -27.72 18.21
#